data_AF-A0A940KK81-F1
#
_entry.id   AF-A0A940KK81-F1
#
_cell.length_a   1.000
_cell.length_b   1.000
_cell.length_c   1.000
_cell.angle_alpha   90.00
_cell.angle_beta   90.00
_cell.angle_gamma   90.00
#
_symmetry.space_group_name_H-M   'P 1'
#
loop_
_entity.id
_entity.type
_entity.pdbx_description
1 polymer ?
#
loop_
_entity_poly.entity_id
_entity_poly.type
_entity_poly.pdbx_seq_one_letter_code
_entity_poly.pdbx_strand_id
1 'polypeptide(L)'
;IMELTAVMSEGDTVQPDHIMINTPPVAVHTMNGKERTLREYEVQIIQHFLDRYDKDVLLVARKLGMGKSTIYRMIQSGELRTK
;
A
#
# COMPACT_ATOMS: atom_id res chain seq x y z
N ILE A 1 2.15 8.45 -23.91
CA ILE A 1 3.10 9.36 -23.23
C ILE A 1 3.91 10.16 -24.26
N MET A 2 4.63 9.53 -25.20
CA MET A 2 5.37 10.28 -26.25
C MET A 2 4.50 11.20 -27.13
N GLU A 3 3.30 10.76 -27.51
CA GLU A 3 2.43 11.51 -28.42
C GLU A 3 1.94 12.84 -27.84
N LEU A 4 1.66 12.89 -26.53
CA LEU A 4 1.23 14.13 -25.86
C LEU A 4 2.38 15.13 -25.72
N THR A 5 3.59 14.64 -25.44
CA THR A 5 4.80 15.47 -25.31
C THR A 5 5.17 16.14 -26.64
N ALA A 6 4.95 15.47 -27.78
CA ALA A 6 5.19 16.04 -29.10
C ALA A 6 4.21 17.17 -29.45
N VAL A 7 2.95 17.10 -28.97
CA VAL A 7 1.93 18.14 -29.22
C VAL A 7 2.15 19.38 -28.34
N MET A 8 2.72 19.20 -27.15
CA MET A 8 2.96 20.29 -26.19
C MET A 8 4.36 20.92 -26.30
N SER A 9 5.27 20.34 -27.07
CA SER A 9 6.61 20.91 -27.26
C SER A 9 6.57 21.95 -28.39
N GLU A 10 6.71 23.23 -28.05
CA GLU A 10 6.73 24.33 -29.03
C GLU A 10 8.07 24.44 -29.81
N GLY A 11 8.91 23.38 -29.82
CA GLY A 11 10.20 23.34 -30.51
C GLY A 11 10.83 21.94 -30.61
N ASP A 12 11.96 21.83 -31.33
CA ASP A 12 12.65 20.59 -31.72
C ASP A 12 13.41 19.86 -30.58
N THR A 13 13.23 20.30 -29.32
CA THR A 13 13.96 19.76 -28.17
C THR A 13 13.04 19.65 -26.96
N VAL A 14 12.92 18.43 -26.42
CA VAL A 14 12.13 18.15 -25.21
C VAL A 14 12.94 18.50 -23.98
N GLN A 15 12.50 19.50 -23.21
CA GLN A 15 13.08 19.87 -21.93
C GLN A 15 12.51 19.00 -20.79
N PRO A 16 13.21 18.84 -19.66
CA PRO A 16 12.71 18.07 -18.51
C PRO A 16 11.33 18.54 -18.03
N ASP A 17 11.06 19.84 -18.12
CA ASP A 17 9.78 20.44 -17.73
C ASP A 17 8.60 20.06 -18.64
N HIS A 18 8.87 19.52 -19.83
CA HIS A 18 7.85 19.00 -20.76
C HIS A 18 7.41 17.57 -20.43
N ILE A 19 8.11 16.90 -19.52
CA ILE A 19 7.75 15.55 -19.06
C ILE A 19 6.75 15.70 -17.91
N MET A 20 5.46 15.79 -18.24
CA MET A 20 4.41 15.57 -17.25
C MET A 20 4.38 14.09 -16.88
N ILE A 21 5.16 13.69 -15.88
CA ILE A 21 5.01 12.38 -15.26
C ILE A 21 3.72 12.45 -14.44
N ASN A 22 2.60 12.04 -15.06
CA ASN A 22 1.45 11.50 -14.34
C ASN A 22 1.92 10.20 -13.67
N THR A 23 2.81 10.32 -12.68
CA THR A 23 2.98 9.27 -11.71
C THR A 23 1.61 9.25 -11.05
N PRO A 24 0.80 8.18 -11.20
CA PRO A 24 -0.30 8.02 -10.26
C PRO A 24 0.36 8.22 -8.90
N PRO A 25 -0.12 9.18 -8.07
CA PRO A 25 0.54 9.53 -6.82
C PRO A 25 0.91 8.20 -6.20
N VAL A 26 2.22 8.00 -5.94
CA VAL A 26 2.80 6.76 -5.39
C VAL A 26 1.69 6.15 -4.60
N ALA A 27 1.18 4.98 -5.03
CA ALA A 27 -0.02 4.40 -4.47
C ALA A 27 0.28 4.08 -3.00
N VAL A 28 0.27 5.11 -2.15
CA VAL A 28 0.24 5.07 -0.71
C VAL A 28 -1.18 4.68 -0.45
N HIS A 29 -1.52 3.44 -0.83
CA HIS A 29 -2.78 2.77 -0.63
C HIS A 29 -3.87 3.78 -0.33
N THR A 30 -4.23 4.63 -1.31
CA THR A 30 -5.43 5.47 -1.14
C THR A 30 -6.54 4.46 -1.29
N MET A 31 -6.79 3.83 -0.14
CA MET A 31 -7.78 2.84 0.13
C MET A 31 -9.06 3.44 -0.43
N ASN A 32 -9.62 2.75 -1.42
CA ASN A 32 -10.82 3.11 -2.18
C ASN A 32 -11.68 4.07 -1.35
N GLY A 33 -11.77 5.35 -1.73
CA GLY A 33 -12.18 6.52 -0.94
C GLY A 33 -13.43 6.42 -0.04
N LYS A 34 -13.46 5.42 0.83
CA LYS A 34 -14.40 5.14 1.89
C LYS A 34 -13.64 5.37 3.18
N GLU A 35 -14.23 6.16 4.05
CA GLU A 35 -13.79 6.24 5.43
C GLU A 35 -13.81 4.85 6.05
N ARG A 36 -12.79 4.58 6.86
CA ARG A 36 -12.61 3.35 7.60
C ARG A 36 -12.29 3.68 9.03
N THR A 37 -12.71 2.82 9.92
CA THR A 37 -12.33 2.87 11.32
C THR A 37 -10.84 2.58 11.46
N LEU A 38 -10.22 3.08 12.54
CA LEU A 38 -8.84 2.73 12.89
C LEU A 38 -8.64 1.21 12.93
N ARG A 39 -9.65 0.48 13.43
CA ARG A 39 -9.60 -0.98 13.53
C ARG A 39 -9.49 -1.66 12.17
N GLU A 40 -10.21 -1.17 11.16
CA GLU A 40 -10.12 -1.71 9.81
C GLU A 40 -8.76 -1.43 9.18
N TYR A 41 -8.16 -0.26 9.44
CA TYR A 41 -6.80 0.02 9.01
C TYR A 41 -5.78 -0.89 9.68
N GLU A 42 -5.88 -1.10 11.00
CA GLU A 42 -5.02 -2.04 11.72
C GLU A 42 -5.09 -3.44 11.11
N VAL A 43 -6.31 -3.98 10.90
CA VAL A 43 -6.50 -5.31 10.31
C VAL A 43 -5.86 -5.39 8.93
N GLN A 44 -6.04 -4.37 8.08
CA GLN A 44 -5.42 -4.36 6.75
C GLN A 44 -3.89 -4.32 6.80
N ILE A 45 -3.31 -3.49 7.66
CA ILE A 45 -1.87 -3.39 7.81
C ILE A 45 -1.30 -4.71 8.30
N ILE A 46 -1.90 -5.30 9.34
CA ILE A 46 -1.44 -6.57 9.89
C ILE A 46 -1.58 -7.70 8.85
N GLN A 47 -2.70 -7.75 8.13
CA GLN A 47 -2.91 -8.73 7.06
C GLN A 47 -1.86 -8.58 5.95
N HIS A 48 -1.59 -7.35 5.49
CA HIS A 48 -0.58 -7.09 4.46
C HIS A 48 0.80 -7.57 4.89
N PHE A 49 1.18 -7.36 6.16
CA PHE A 49 2.45 -7.86 6.68
C PHE A 49 2.45 -9.40 6.79
N LEU A 50 1.36 -10.01 7.25
CA LEU A 50 1.25 -11.47 7.26
C LEU A 50 1.40 -12.06 5.86
N ASP A 51 0.76 -11.48 4.85
CA ASP A 51 0.87 -11.94 3.46
C ASP A 51 2.30 -11.76 2.92
N ARG A 52 2.93 -10.63 3.21
CA ARG A 52 4.30 -10.31 2.78
C ARG A 52 5.36 -11.22 3.41
N TYR A 53 5.13 -11.71 4.63
CA TYR A 53 6.10 -12.48 5.41
C TYR A 53 5.66 -13.94 5.61
N ASP A 54 4.95 -14.51 4.63
CA ASP A 54 4.57 -15.93 4.57
C ASP A 54 3.86 -16.43 5.85
N LYS A 55 2.98 -15.58 6.38
CA LYS A 55 2.21 -15.76 7.62
C LYS A 55 3.06 -15.98 8.87
N ASP A 56 4.34 -15.59 8.89
CA ASP A 56 5.18 -15.64 10.09
C ASP A 56 4.71 -14.63 11.14
N VAL A 57 3.83 -15.09 12.03
CA VAL A 57 3.27 -14.32 13.14
C VAL A 57 4.36 -13.75 14.05
N LEU A 58 5.45 -14.48 14.27
CA LEU A 58 6.54 -14.02 15.14
C LEU A 58 7.29 -12.86 14.49
N LEU A 59 7.58 -12.95 13.20
CA LEU A 59 8.26 -11.90 12.44
C LEU A 59 7.38 -10.65 12.33
N VAL A 60 6.09 -10.82 12.02
CA VAL A 60 5.14 -9.71 11.91
C VAL A 60 4.93 -9.02 13.25
N ALA A 61 4.77 -9.78 14.34
CA ALA A 61 4.67 -9.24 15.69
C ALA A 61 5.87 -8.33 16.03
N ARG A 62 7.10 -8.76 15.70
CA ARG A 62 8.30 -7.94 15.90
C ARG A 62 8.30 -6.69 15.01
N LYS A 63 7.94 -6.82 13.73
CA LYS A 63 7.94 -5.71 12.77
C LYS A 63 6.91 -4.63 13.09
N LEU A 64 5.76 -5.02 13.62
CA LEU A 64 4.68 -4.11 13.98
C LEU A 64 4.71 -3.68 15.46
N GLY A 65 5.67 -4.19 16.24
CA GLY A 65 5.75 -3.89 17.69
C GLY A 65 4.55 -4.43 18.48
N MET A 66 3.94 -5.51 18.02
CA MET A 66 2.72 -6.10 18.61
C MET A 66 3.02 -7.37 19.41
N GLY A 67 2.20 -7.64 20.42
CA GLY A 67 2.21 -8.91 21.13
C GLY A 67 1.76 -10.06 20.23
N LYS A 68 2.47 -11.19 20.26
CA LYS A 68 2.10 -12.41 19.52
C LYS A 68 0.68 -12.88 19.88
N SER A 69 0.31 -12.79 21.15
CA SER A 69 -1.04 -13.11 21.65
C SER A 69 -2.12 -12.24 21.01
N THR A 70 -1.84 -10.97 20.72
CA THR A 70 -2.77 -10.08 20.04
C THR A 70 -3.03 -10.55 18.61
N ILE A 71 -1.98 -10.87 17.86
CA ILE A 71 -2.13 -11.35 16.48
C ILE A 71 -2.83 -12.71 16.44
N TYR A 72 -2.48 -13.64 17.35
CA TYR A 72 -3.19 -14.93 17.45
C TYR A 72 -4.66 -14.77 17.81
N ARG A 73 -5.01 -13.85 18.72
CA ARG A 73 -6.41 -13.55 19.05
C ARG A 73 -7.17 -13.00 17.84
N MET A 74 -6.54 -12.13 17.05
CA MET A 74 -7.13 -11.59 15.82
C MET A 74 -7.32 -12.65 14.72
N ILE A 75 -6.43 -13.65 14.66
CA ILE A 75 -6.61 -14.82 13.79
C ILE A 75 -7.78 -15.67 14.27
N GLN A 76 -7.87 -15.94 15.58
CA GLN A 76 -8.94 -16.74 16.18
C GLN A 76 -10.31 -16.07 16.08
N SER A 77 -10.38 -14.74 16.17
CA SER A 77 -11.62 -13.98 15.97
C SER A 77 -12.05 -13.91 14.50
N GLY A 78 -11.21 -14.38 13.56
CA GLY A 78 -11.48 -14.33 12.12
C GLY A 78 -11.22 -12.97 11.49
N GLU A 79 -10.62 -12.03 12.21
CA GLU A 79 -10.23 -10.71 11.67
C GLU A 79 -9.06 -10.82 10.70
N LEU A 80 -8.16 -11.81 10.90
CA LEU A 80 -7.01 -12.07 10.04
C LEU A 80 -7.11 -13.44 9.37
N ARG A 81 -6.71 -13.50 8.11
CA ARG A 81 -6.75 -14.71 7.26
C ARG A 81 -5.37 -15.37 7.16
N THR A 82 -5.34 -16.67 7.41
CA THR A 82 -4.12 -17.51 7.34
C THR A 82 -4.14 -18.55 6.22
N LYS A 83 -5.25 -18.66 5.47
CA LYS A 83 -5.41 -19.52 4.28
C LYS A 83 -5.48 -18.69 3.00
#